data_AF-A0A3B0TC82-F1
#
_entry.id   AF-A0A3B0TC82-F1
#
_cell.length_a   1.000
_cell.length_b   1.000
_cell.length_c   1.000
_cell.angle_alpha   90.00
_cell.angle_beta   90.00
_cell.angle_gamma   90.00
#
_symmetry.space_group_name_H-M   'P 1'
#
loop_
_entity.id
_entity.type
_entity.pdbx_description
1 polymer ?
#
loop_
_entity_poly.entity_id
_entity_poly.type
_entity_poly.pdbx_seq_one_letter_code
_entity_poly.pdbx_strand_id
1 'polypeptide(L)'
;MASLVHPPLRRHRTVGWLLAFVLVVQACSSGQAMPDVVSVQCPTGESFPLTAVGDPVSRPEFLDTALGVHILDFYTTDPSAGDEEMFDRADGFVDLGYEAVGLIFDDEFVWVLDFVPRVDGLQLEASYGCKPRIAGDGLVAERWDLDTRSATADDEVAIQVLLGACANRDDKQTVSRVDTVETQESVTITAWGTVFEPSQLSCAGVGNSEDILVQLEQPLGDRVILDGSTIPAKPPWNAPGDDQ
;
A
#
# COMPACT_ATOMS: atom_id res chain seq x y z
N MET A 1 -47.63 -60.94 -63.92
CA MET A 1 -46.41 -61.28 -64.70
C MET A 1 -45.92 -60.01 -65.38
N ALA A 2 -44.61 -59.92 -65.69
CA ALA A 2 -43.89 -58.73 -66.17
C ALA A 2 -43.76 -57.60 -65.11
N SER A 3 -42.68 -56.81 -65.07
CA SER A 3 -41.28 -57.10 -65.45
C SER A 3 -40.34 -56.12 -64.72
N LEU A 4 -39.08 -56.52 -64.48
CA LEU A 4 -38.06 -55.68 -63.85
C LEU A 4 -37.42 -54.71 -64.86
N VAL A 5 -37.23 -53.45 -64.46
CA VAL A 5 -36.37 -52.46 -65.14
C VAL A 5 -35.57 -51.68 -64.08
N HIS A 6 -34.28 -51.49 -64.34
CA HIS A 6 -33.30 -50.61 -63.66
C HIS A 6 -32.78 -49.57 -64.70
N PRO A 7 -31.90 -48.59 -64.39
CA PRO A 7 -31.42 -48.03 -63.11
C PRO A 7 -31.92 -46.54 -63.04
N PRO A 8 -31.16 -45.43 -62.78
CA PRO A 8 -29.89 -45.22 -62.08
C PRO A 8 -29.81 -44.07 -61.04
N LEU A 9 -28.96 -44.30 -60.03
CA LEU A 9 -28.00 -43.38 -59.39
C LEU A 9 -28.20 -41.85 -59.49
N ARG A 10 -28.34 -41.19 -58.33
CA ARG A 10 -27.85 -39.81 -58.12
C ARG A 10 -27.01 -39.68 -56.84
N ARG A 11 -25.97 -38.86 -56.95
CA ARG A 11 -24.86 -38.69 -55.99
C ARG A 11 -25.33 -38.18 -54.62
N HIS A 12 -24.77 -38.76 -53.56
CA HIS A 12 -24.72 -38.12 -52.24
C HIS A 12 -23.87 -36.82 -52.32
N ARG A 13 -24.37 -35.73 -51.73
CA ARG A 13 -23.56 -34.59 -51.32
C ARG A 13 -23.38 -34.67 -49.80
N THR A 14 -22.16 -34.93 -49.37
CA THR A 14 -21.74 -34.85 -47.97
C THR A 14 -21.82 -33.39 -47.51
N VAL A 15 -22.73 -33.10 -46.57
CA VAL A 15 -22.72 -31.84 -45.81
C VAL A 15 -21.88 -32.09 -44.56
N GLY A 16 -20.60 -31.73 -44.63
CA GLY A 16 -19.69 -31.82 -43.50
C GLY A 16 -20.06 -30.81 -42.42
N TRP A 17 -20.51 -31.28 -41.26
CA TRP A 17 -20.61 -30.48 -40.05
C TRP A 17 -19.19 -30.19 -39.53
N LEU A 18 -18.79 -28.91 -39.53
CA LEU A 18 -17.64 -28.43 -38.77
C LEU A 18 -18.16 -27.77 -37.49
N LEU A 19 -18.26 -28.58 -36.43
CA LEU A 19 -18.43 -28.11 -35.07
C LEU A 19 -17.12 -27.46 -34.60
N ALA A 20 -17.01 -26.14 -34.80
CA ALA A 20 -15.94 -25.36 -34.20
C ALA A 20 -16.21 -25.19 -32.70
N PHE A 21 -15.67 -26.11 -31.89
CA PHE A 21 -15.56 -25.93 -30.45
C PHE A 21 -14.51 -24.85 -30.17
N VAL A 22 -14.96 -23.58 -30.15
CA VAL A 22 -14.15 -22.49 -29.59
C VAL A 22 -14.24 -22.60 -28.07
N LEU A 23 -13.28 -23.30 -27.49
CA LEU A 23 -13.00 -23.18 -26.04
C LEU A 23 -12.50 -21.76 -25.79
N VAL A 24 -13.44 -20.85 -25.53
CA VAL A 24 -13.12 -19.58 -24.88
C VAL A 24 -12.76 -19.92 -23.44
N VAL A 25 -11.47 -20.17 -23.22
CA VAL A 25 -10.90 -20.12 -21.87
C VAL A 25 -10.99 -18.65 -21.45
N GLN A 26 -12.11 -18.28 -20.81
CA GLN A 26 -12.12 -17.08 -20.01
C GLN A 26 -11.17 -17.36 -18.85
N ALA A 27 -9.92 -16.90 -19.01
CA ALA A 27 -9.09 -16.56 -17.88
C ALA A 27 -9.79 -15.41 -17.17
N CYS A 28 -10.74 -15.75 -16.30
CA CYS A 28 -11.15 -14.87 -15.23
C CYS A 28 -9.92 -14.75 -14.33
N SER A 29 -9.03 -13.79 -14.64
CA SER A 29 -8.23 -13.21 -13.58
C SER A 29 -9.22 -12.67 -12.56
N SER A 30 -9.26 -13.26 -11.37
CA SER A 30 -9.78 -12.66 -10.15
C SER A 30 -8.91 -11.46 -9.79
N GLY A 31 -8.79 -10.51 -10.71
CA GLY A 31 -8.34 -9.16 -10.43
C GLY A 31 -9.42 -8.55 -9.54
N GLN A 32 -9.32 -8.81 -8.25
CA GLN A 32 -9.87 -7.95 -7.23
C GLN A 32 -9.39 -6.56 -7.62
N ALA A 33 -10.34 -5.67 -7.95
CA ALA A 33 -9.98 -4.29 -8.18
C ALA A 33 -9.30 -3.81 -6.90
N MET A 34 -8.04 -3.39 -7.01
CA MET A 34 -7.36 -2.75 -5.89
C MET A 34 -8.30 -1.66 -5.35
N PRO A 35 -8.49 -1.56 -4.03
CA PRO A 35 -9.33 -0.51 -3.46
C PRO A 35 -8.85 0.85 -3.95
N ASP A 36 -9.74 1.86 -3.94
CA ASP A 36 -9.37 3.24 -4.26
C ASP A 36 -8.49 3.81 -3.13
N VAL A 37 -7.22 3.40 -3.11
CA VAL A 37 -6.19 3.89 -2.19
C VAL A 37 -5.80 5.30 -2.65
N VAL A 38 -6.42 6.30 -2.02
CA VAL A 38 -6.37 7.69 -2.47
C VAL A 38 -5.35 8.55 -1.72
N SER A 39 -4.96 8.17 -0.50
CA SER A 39 -4.11 9.03 0.32
C SER A 39 -3.23 8.28 1.32
N VAL A 40 -2.22 8.97 1.84
CA VAL A 40 -1.62 8.69 3.14
C VAL A 40 -2.11 9.74 4.15
N GLN A 41 -2.34 9.35 5.40
CA GLN A 41 -2.93 10.21 6.43
C GLN A 41 -2.10 10.25 7.70
N CYS A 42 -1.83 11.46 8.19
CA CYS A 42 -1.24 11.69 9.50
C CYS A 42 -2.27 11.45 10.63
N PRO A 43 -1.85 10.98 11.82
CA PRO A 43 -2.75 10.83 12.98
C PRO A 43 -3.44 12.14 13.41
N THR A 44 -2.87 13.28 13.04
CA THR A 44 -3.37 14.64 13.26
C THR A 44 -4.46 15.07 12.25
N GLY A 45 -4.64 14.33 11.15
CA GLY A 45 -5.73 14.48 10.18
C GLY A 45 -5.32 15.03 8.82
N GLU A 46 -4.08 15.46 8.63
CA GLU A 46 -3.51 15.85 7.35
C GLU A 46 -3.46 14.65 6.40
N SER A 47 -3.67 14.90 5.10
CA SER A 47 -3.82 13.85 4.09
C SER A 47 -3.15 14.27 2.80
N PHE A 48 -2.28 13.41 2.28
CA PHE A 48 -1.50 13.64 1.06
C PHE A 48 -1.81 12.56 0.02
N PRO A 49 -1.78 12.85 -1.29
CA PRO A 49 -2.04 11.84 -2.32
C PRO A 49 -1.04 10.68 -2.23
N LEU A 50 -1.50 9.43 -2.37
CA LEU A 50 -0.60 8.26 -2.36
C LEU A 50 0.52 8.38 -3.41
N THR A 51 0.19 8.95 -4.57
CA THR A 51 1.12 9.19 -5.68
C THR A 51 2.23 10.19 -5.38
N ALA A 52 2.08 11.02 -4.34
CA ALA A 52 3.18 11.88 -3.88
C ALA A 52 4.27 11.02 -3.21
N VAL A 53 3.86 10.13 -2.30
CA VAL A 53 4.76 9.36 -1.41
C VAL A 53 5.32 8.10 -2.07
N GLY A 54 4.77 7.69 -3.22
CA GLY A 54 5.12 6.44 -3.91
C GLY A 54 6.54 6.37 -4.50
N ASP A 55 7.24 7.49 -4.70
CA ASP A 55 8.51 7.55 -5.45
C ASP A 55 9.46 8.59 -4.81
N PRO A 56 10.08 8.29 -3.65
CA PRO A 56 10.96 9.22 -2.95
C PRO A 56 12.26 9.46 -3.73
N VAL A 57 12.64 10.72 -3.88
CA VAL A 57 13.85 11.14 -4.60
C VAL A 57 15.05 11.30 -3.66
N SER A 58 16.25 11.10 -4.21
CA SER A 58 17.50 11.29 -3.47
C SER A 58 17.75 12.77 -3.13
N ARG A 59 18.54 13.06 -2.09
CA ARG A 59 18.86 14.47 -1.73
C ARG A 59 19.40 15.33 -2.88
N PRO A 60 20.37 14.87 -3.71
CA PRO A 60 20.86 15.67 -4.82
C PRO A 60 19.77 15.98 -5.86
N GLU A 61 18.92 15.01 -6.16
CA GLU A 61 17.80 15.15 -7.10
C GLU A 61 16.71 16.09 -6.54
N PHE A 62 16.41 16.01 -5.24
CA PHE A 62 15.53 16.95 -4.57
C PHE A 62 16.07 18.39 -4.63
N LEU A 63 17.38 18.58 -4.39
CA LEU A 63 18.03 19.89 -4.43
C LEU A 63 18.13 20.49 -5.85
N ASP A 64 17.98 19.68 -6.91
CA ASP A 64 17.83 20.17 -8.29
C ASP A 64 16.40 20.69 -8.59
N THR A 65 15.42 20.47 -7.69
CA THR A 65 14.06 21.02 -7.81
C THR A 65 13.96 22.46 -7.31
N ALA A 66 12.95 23.21 -7.79
CA ALA A 66 12.70 24.57 -7.31
C ALA A 66 12.39 24.64 -5.80
N LEU A 67 11.70 23.63 -5.26
CA LEU A 67 11.40 23.54 -3.82
C LEU A 67 12.67 23.24 -3.01
N GLY A 68 13.49 22.28 -3.45
CA GLY A 68 14.76 21.95 -2.78
C GLY A 68 15.76 23.09 -2.76
N VAL A 69 15.88 23.86 -3.86
CA VAL A 69 16.67 25.11 -3.87
C VAL A 69 16.13 26.13 -2.86
N HIS A 70 14.80 26.29 -2.76
CA HIS A 70 14.20 27.23 -1.81
C HIS A 70 14.44 26.83 -0.35
N ILE A 71 14.27 25.54 -0.02
CA ILE A 71 14.50 25.02 1.34
C ILE A 71 15.97 25.15 1.75
N LEU A 72 16.90 24.95 0.80
CA LEU A 72 18.32 25.19 1.06
C LEU A 72 18.61 26.67 1.35
N ASP A 73 18.03 27.60 0.57
CA ASP A 73 18.18 29.05 0.82
C ASP A 73 17.59 29.47 2.17
N PHE A 74 16.42 28.91 2.54
CA PHE A 74 15.78 29.08 3.85
C PHE A 74 16.72 28.70 5.00
N TYR A 75 17.28 27.48 5.01
CA TYR A 75 18.19 27.08 6.09
C TYR A 75 19.51 27.88 6.13
N THR A 76 20.01 28.36 4.97
CA THR A 76 21.19 29.24 4.97
C THR A 76 20.92 30.65 5.52
N THR A 77 19.65 31.07 5.60
CA THR A 77 19.24 32.43 5.99
C THR A 77 18.60 32.51 7.38
N ASP A 78 17.87 31.48 7.81
CA ASP A 78 17.30 31.32 9.15
C ASP A 78 17.48 29.88 9.67
N PRO A 79 18.64 29.55 10.27
CA PRO A 79 18.94 28.18 10.72
C PRO A 79 18.17 27.84 12.00
N SER A 80 16.93 27.36 11.86
CA SER A 80 16.26 26.60 12.91
C SER A 80 16.98 25.25 13.09
N ALA A 81 18.01 25.24 13.94
CA ALA A 81 18.97 24.14 14.05
C ALA A 81 18.37 22.74 14.30
N GLY A 82 17.11 22.64 14.74
CA GLY A 82 16.40 21.35 14.85
C GLY A 82 15.84 20.84 13.52
N ASP A 83 15.29 21.73 12.68
CA ASP A 83 14.70 21.33 11.40
C ASP A 83 15.79 21.17 10.33
N GLU A 84 16.85 21.98 10.39
CA GLU A 84 18.05 21.84 9.55
C GLU A 84 18.70 20.46 9.75
N GLU A 85 18.83 19.98 11.00
CA GLU A 85 19.39 18.64 11.28
C GLU A 85 18.51 17.51 10.71
N MET A 86 17.19 17.66 10.76
CA MET A 86 16.26 16.70 10.17
C MET A 86 16.37 16.68 8.65
N PHE A 87 16.35 17.85 8.01
CA PHE A 87 16.57 17.99 6.57
C PHE A 87 17.93 17.43 6.12
N ASP A 88 18.97 17.60 6.95
CA ASP A 88 20.31 17.11 6.64
C ASP A 88 20.45 15.58 6.71
N ARG A 89 19.68 14.95 7.60
CA ARG A 89 19.73 13.51 7.90
C ARG A 89 18.72 12.66 7.13
N ALA A 90 17.82 13.27 6.36
CA ALA A 90 16.82 12.53 5.59
C ALA A 90 17.48 11.69 4.47
N ASP A 91 17.07 10.41 4.38
CA ASP A 91 17.55 9.46 3.38
C ASP A 91 16.93 9.74 1.99
N GLY A 92 15.72 10.32 1.98
CA GLY A 92 14.96 10.65 0.78
C GLY A 92 13.91 11.73 1.01
N PHE A 93 13.40 12.28 -0.09
CA PHE A 93 12.49 13.42 -0.10
C PHE A 93 11.27 13.15 -0.96
N VAL A 94 10.13 13.70 -0.55
CA VAL A 94 8.83 13.49 -1.17
C VAL A 94 8.16 14.85 -1.39
N ASP A 95 7.87 15.23 -2.63
CA ASP A 95 7.04 16.42 -2.92
C ASP A 95 5.57 16.07 -2.63
N LEU A 96 5.00 16.69 -1.58
CA LEU A 96 3.62 16.47 -1.16
C LEU A 96 2.63 17.37 -1.91
N GLY A 97 3.13 18.27 -2.76
CA GLY A 97 2.39 19.39 -3.31
C GLY A 97 2.14 20.49 -2.27
N TYR A 98 1.51 21.57 -2.73
CA TYR A 98 1.10 22.71 -1.88
C TYR A 98 2.22 23.33 -1.04
N GLU A 99 3.46 23.30 -1.54
CA GLU A 99 4.66 23.83 -0.86
C GLU A 99 5.12 22.99 0.35
N ALA A 100 4.58 21.78 0.57
CA ALA A 100 5.02 20.84 1.59
C ALA A 100 5.98 19.76 1.05
N VAL A 101 6.97 19.37 1.87
CA VAL A 101 7.88 18.25 1.60
C VAL A 101 7.84 17.23 2.74
N GLY A 102 7.81 15.95 2.37
CA GLY A 102 8.00 14.83 3.27
C GLY A 102 9.46 14.39 3.33
N LEU A 103 9.96 14.11 4.53
CA LEU A 103 11.29 13.56 4.76
C LEU A 103 11.18 12.08 5.12
N ILE A 104 11.98 11.26 4.42
CA ILE A 104 12.14 9.83 4.67
C ILE A 104 13.35 9.61 5.59
N PHE A 105 13.20 8.78 6.62
CA PHE A 105 14.24 8.36 7.55
C PHE A 105 14.12 6.88 7.84
N ASP A 106 15.25 6.16 7.82
CA ASP A 106 15.29 4.70 7.99
C ASP A 106 14.25 4.03 7.07
N ASP A 107 14.14 4.56 5.84
CA ASP A 107 13.24 4.07 4.81
C ASP A 107 11.72 4.19 5.16
N GLU A 108 11.36 4.95 6.20
CA GLU A 108 9.99 5.32 6.57
C GLU A 108 9.72 6.81 6.31
N PHE A 109 8.49 7.17 5.95
CA PHE A 109 8.07 8.58 6.00
C PHE A 109 7.81 8.97 7.45
N VAL A 110 8.55 9.96 7.97
CA VAL A 110 8.49 10.31 9.42
C VAL A 110 8.29 11.81 9.68
N TRP A 111 8.51 12.70 8.71
CA TRP A 111 8.47 14.15 8.96
C TRP A 111 7.87 14.93 7.80
N VAL A 112 7.17 16.02 8.11
CA VAL A 112 6.64 16.98 7.14
C VAL A 112 7.18 18.37 7.46
N LEU A 113 7.66 19.07 6.43
CA LEU A 113 7.93 20.49 6.45
C LEU A 113 6.89 21.16 5.54
N ASP A 114 6.07 22.04 6.13
CA ASP A 114 4.95 22.70 5.47
C ASP A 114 5.24 24.21 5.36
N PHE A 115 5.18 24.76 4.15
CA PHE A 115 5.57 26.14 3.86
C PHE A 115 4.40 26.93 3.28
N VAL A 116 4.43 28.25 3.48
CA VAL A 116 3.45 29.18 2.92
C VAL A 116 4.11 30.31 2.12
N PRO A 117 3.45 30.86 1.08
CA PRO A 117 4.02 31.92 0.29
C PRO A 117 3.96 33.25 1.05
N ARG A 118 5.10 33.93 1.15
CA ARG A 118 5.24 35.30 1.65
C ARG A 118 5.78 36.23 0.55
N VAL A 119 5.86 37.52 0.87
CA VAL A 119 6.34 38.56 -0.05
C VAL A 119 7.80 38.34 -0.46
N ASP A 120 8.61 37.77 0.44
CA ASP A 120 10.05 37.60 0.29
C ASP A 120 10.49 36.15 0.00
N GLY A 121 9.54 35.23 -0.28
CA GLY A 121 9.79 33.80 -0.51
C GLY A 121 8.80 32.89 0.24
N LEU A 122 9.04 31.57 0.26
CA LEU A 122 8.30 30.66 1.15
C LEU A 122 8.80 30.79 2.59
N GLN A 123 7.89 30.70 3.56
CA GLN A 123 8.19 30.63 4.98
C GLN A 123 7.68 29.31 5.54
N LEU A 124 8.50 28.60 6.32
CA LEU A 124 8.08 27.43 7.08
C LEU A 124 6.93 27.81 8.04
N GLU A 125 5.73 27.25 7.83
CA GLU A 125 4.57 27.44 8.70
C GLU A 125 4.51 26.36 9.79
N ALA A 126 4.81 25.11 9.43
CA ALA A 126 4.83 23.99 10.36
C ALA A 126 5.96 22.99 10.04
N SER A 127 6.51 22.41 11.09
CA SER A 127 7.47 21.30 11.05
C SER A 127 7.02 20.28 12.09
N TYR A 128 6.71 19.06 11.65
CA TYR A 128 6.14 18.05 12.54
C TYR A 128 6.47 16.61 12.12
N GLY A 129 6.70 15.78 13.14
CA GLY A 129 6.82 14.34 12.98
C GLY A 129 5.46 13.69 12.75
N CYS A 130 5.33 12.98 11.64
CA CYS A 130 4.17 12.19 11.29
C CYS A 130 4.64 10.87 10.66
N LYS A 131 4.18 9.74 11.21
CA LYS A 131 4.19 8.45 10.52
C LYS A 131 2.83 8.26 9.86
N PRO A 132 2.66 8.59 8.57
CA PRO A 132 1.37 8.54 7.94
C PRO A 132 1.00 7.08 7.64
N ARG A 133 -0.29 6.79 7.65
CA ARG A 133 -0.83 5.48 7.27
C ARG A 133 -1.50 5.59 5.91
N ILE A 134 -1.35 4.57 5.08
CA ILE A 134 -2.13 4.44 3.84
C ILE A 134 -3.62 4.44 4.22
N ALA A 135 -4.46 5.18 3.49
CA ALA A 135 -5.87 5.33 3.79
C ALA A 135 -6.74 5.23 2.53
N GLY A 136 -7.88 4.54 2.67
CA GLY A 136 -8.86 4.29 1.61
C GLY A 136 -10.16 3.74 2.21
N ASP A 137 -11.30 3.97 1.57
CA ASP A 137 -12.64 3.52 2.01
C ASP A 137 -13.05 3.90 3.46
N GLY A 138 -12.40 4.89 4.08
CA GLY A 138 -12.60 5.23 5.50
C GLY A 138 -11.87 4.31 6.48
N LEU A 139 -10.95 3.49 5.97
CA LEU A 139 -10.05 2.62 6.71
C LEU A 139 -8.61 3.13 6.59
N VAL A 140 -7.73 2.65 7.47
CA VAL A 140 -6.27 2.84 7.40
C VAL A 140 -5.57 1.49 7.35
N ALA A 141 -4.49 1.39 6.59
CA ALA A 141 -3.61 0.24 6.65
C ALA A 141 -2.84 0.27 7.98
N GLU A 142 -2.90 -0.82 8.72
CA GLU A 142 -2.22 -0.99 10.00
C GLU A 142 -1.06 -1.96 9.84
N ARG A 143 0.02 -1.70 10.58
CA ARG A 143 1.22 -2.56 10.57
C ARG A 143 0.94 -3.89 11.25
N TRP A 144 1.64 -4.92 10.82
CA TRP A 144 1.43 -6.27 11.33
C TRP A 144 2.74 -7.08 11.37
N ASP A 145 2.69 -8.14 12.16
CA ASP A 145 3.81 -9.01 12.49
C ASP A 145 3.53 -10.39 11.87
N LEU A 146 4.54 -11.07 11.33
CA LEU A 146 4.38 -12.47 10.92
C LEU A 146 4.35 -13.38 12.17
N ASP A 147 3.25 -14.10 12.42
CA ASP A 147 3.16 -15.00 13.57
C ASP A 147 3.78 -16.37 13.29
N THR A 148 5.11 -16.39 13.27
CA THR A 148 5.94 -17.60 13.04
C THR A 148 5.76 -18.71 14.08
N ARG A 149 4.98 -18.49 15.14
CA ARG A 149 4.64 -19.50 16.17
C ARG A 149 3.42 -20.34 15.79
N SER A 150 2.56 -19.82 14.93
CA SER A 150 1.37 -20.51 14.46
C SER A 150 1.74 -21.47 13.33
N ALA A 151 1.34 -22.74 13.48
CA ALA A 151 1.46 -23.72 12.41
C ALA A 151 0.32 -23.49 11.40
N THR A 152 0.67 -22.93 10.24
CA THR A 152 -0.26 -22.70 9.13
C THR A 152 -0.18 -23.82 8.09
N ALA A 153 -1.20 -23.95 7.25
CA ALA A 153 -1.06 -24.70 6.00
C ALA A 153 -0.12 -23.97 5.00
N ASP A 154 0.36 -24.67 3.97
CA ASP A 154 1.25 -24.09 2.95
C ASP A 154 0.61 -22.91 2.19
N ASP A 155 -0.73 -22.83 2.20
CA ASP A 155 -1.59 -21.80 1.60
C ASP A 155 -2.20 -20.82 2.63
N GLU A 156 -1.69 -20.81 3.86
CA GLU A 156 -2.14 -19.93 4.95
C GLU A 156 -0.97 -19.13 5.55
N VAL A 157 -1.21 -17.86 5.88
CA VAL A 157 -0.25 -16.99 6.58
C VAL A 157 -0.89 -16.45 7.84
N ALA A 158 -0.26 -16.69 9.00
CA ALA A 158 -0.69 -16.10 10.27
C ALA A 158 0.01 -14.75 10.48
N ILE A 159 -0.79 -13.71 10.71
CA ILE A 159 -0.30 -12.36 11.03
C ILE A 159 -0.90 -11.89 12.35
N GLN A 160 -0.18 -11.05 13.08
CA GLN A 160 -0.68 -10.32 14.24
C GLN A 160 -0.73 -8.83 13.90
N VAL A 161 -1.92 -8.26 13.77
CA VAL A 161 -2.09 -6.84 13.40
C VAL A 161 -2.01 -5.96 14.65
N LEU A 162 -1.18 -4.92 14.59
CA LEU A 162 -0.97 -3.99 15.68
C LEU A 162 -2.00 -2.87 15.60
N LEU A 163 -2.78 -2.68 16.67
CA LEU A 163 -3.97 -1.83 16.67
C LEU A 163 -3.96 -0.83 17.83
N GLY A 164 -4.50 0.36 17.57
CA GLY A 164 -4.71 1.38 18.58
C GLY A 164 -5.87 1.07 19.53
N ALA A 165 -5.80 1.65 20.73
CA ALA A 165 -6.83 1.56 21.75
C ALA A 165 -6.97 2.89 22.50
N CYS A 166 -8.18 3.22 22.93
CA CYS A 166 -8.45 4.51 23.58
C CYS A 166 -8.51 4.39 25.11
N ALA A 167 -7.70 5.20 25.80
CA ALA A 167 -7.74 5.24 27.25
C ALA A 167 -9.13 5.72 27.72
N ASN A 168 -9.74 4.94 28.62
CA ASN A 168 -11.06 5.19 29.25
C ASN A 168 -12.30 4.91 28.39
N ARG A 169 -12.20 4.16 27.29
CA ARG A 169 -13.34 3.53 26.63
C ARG A 169 -13.02 2.08 26.24
N ASP A 170 -14.06 1.26 26.11
CA ASP A 170 -13.95 -0.09 25.52
C ASP A 170 -13.81 -0.04 23.98
N ASP A 171 -13.76 1.17 23.40
CA ASP A 171 -13.55 1.44 21.98
C ASP A 171 -12.12 1.05 21.58
N LYS A 172 -12.01 0.04 20.71
CA LYS A 172 -10.77 -0.49 20.13
C LYS A 172 -10.83 -0.39 18.61
N GLN A 173 -9.68 -0.21 17.95
CA GLN A 173 -9.61 -0.55 16.53
C GLN A 173 -9.72 -2.06 16.37
N THR A 174 -10.31 -2.47 15.25
CA THR A 174 -10.50 -3.84 14.82
C THR A 174 -10.16 -3.93 13.34
N VAL A 175 -9.62 -5.04 12.87
CA VAL A 175 -9.39 -5.23 11.43
C VAL A 175 -10.73 -5.43 10.73
N SER A 176 -11.03 -4.55 9.77
CA SER A 176 -12.28 -4.58 9.00
C SER A 176 -12.15 -5.34 7.69
N ARG A 177 -10.94 -5.43 7.13
CA ARG A 177 -10.63 -6.08 5.85
C ARG A 177 -9.16 -6.48 5.83
N VAL A 178 -8.83 -7.58 5.17
CA VAL A 178 -7.46 -7.90 4.74
C VAL A 178 -7.50 -8.10 3.23
N ASP A 179 -6.64 -7.39 2.52
CA ASP A 179 -6.48 -7.53 1.07
C ASP A 179 -5.13 -8.23 0.79
N THR A 180 -5.09 -9.05 -0.25
CA THR A 180 -3.88 -9.72 -0.72
C THR A 180 -3.61 -9.40 -2.19
N VAL A 181 -2.35 -9.15 -2.53
CA VAL A 181 -1.89 -9.00 -3.91
C VAL A 181 -0.80 -10.04 -4.14
N GLU A 182 -1.14 -11.09 -4.89
CA GLU A 182 -0.24 -12.21 -5.16
C GLU A 182 0.42 -12.09 -6.53
N THR A 183 1.74 -12.27 -6.54
CA THR A 183 2.55 -12.39 -7.76
C THR A 183 3.25 -13.76 -7.78
N GLN A 184 4.08 -14.00 -8.80
CA GLN A 184 4.94 -15.20 -8.86
C GLN A 184 6.11 -15.13 -7.87
N GLU A 185 6.45 -13.95 -7.37
CA GLU A 185 7.64 -13.69 -6.54
C GLU A 185 7.28 -13.27 -5.11
N SER A 186 6.07 -12.73 -4.89
CA SER A 186 5.65 -12.12 -3.64
C SER A 186 4.17 -12.30 -3.31
N VAL A 187 3.85 -12.12 -2.02
CA VAL A 187 2.51 -11.94 -1.49
C VAL A 187 2.51 -10.65 -0.66
N THR A 188 1.86 -9.60 -1.15
CA THR A 188 1.66 -8.37 -0.37
C THR A 188 0.36 -8.47 0.39
N ILE A 189 0.41 -8.28 1.72
CA ILE A 189 -0.74 -8.35 2.62
C ILE A 189 -0.98 -6.96 3.21
N THR A 190 -2.21 -6.45 3.10
CA THR A 190 -2.64 -5.18 3.69
C THR A 190 -3.80 -5.42 4.66
N ALA A 191 -3.55 -5.24 5.96
CA ALA A 191 -4.58 -5.27 6.98
C ALA A 191 -5.18 -3.87 7.17
N TRP A 192 -6.49 -3.72 7.00
CA TRP A 192 -7.20 -2.45 7.10
C TRP A 192 -7.97 -2.34 8.42
N GLY A 193 -7.51 -1.44 9.29
CA GLY A 193 -8.15 -1.09 10.55
C GLY A 193 -9.21 0.00 10.40
N THR A 194 -10.19 -0.01 11.31
CA THR A 194 -11.16 1.08 11.47
C THR A 194 -10.49 2.36 11.99
N VAL A 195 -10.82 3.52 11.46
CA VAL A 195 -10.29 4.81 11.93
C VAL A 195 -11.05 5.28 13.18
N PHE A 196 -10.33 5.68 14.23
CA PHE A 196 -10.92 6.47 15.32
C PHE A 196 -11.11 7.92 14.87
N GLU A 197 -12.29 8.50 15.11
CA GLU A 197 -12.44 9.96 14.98
C GLU A 197 -11.56 10.66 16.04
N PRO A 198 -10.62 11.54 15.65
CA PRO A 198 -9.65 12.14 16.58
C PRO A 198 -10.26 13.17 17.55
N SER A 199 -11.58 13.40 17.51
CA SER A 199 -12.22 14.59 18.07
C SER A 199 -12.35 14.63 19.60
N GLN A 200 -12.20 13.51 20.34
CA GLN A 200 -12.46 13.49 21.80
C GLN A 200 -11.60 12.52 22.65
N LEU A 201 -10.59 11.83 22.11
CA LEU A 201 -10.01 10.65 22.78
C LEU A 201 -8.49 10.71 22.92
N SER A 202 -7.98 10.35 24.10
CA SER A 202 -6.58 9.95 24.29
C SER A 202 -6.39 8.51 23.78
N CYS A 203 -6.45 8.33 22.47
CA CYS A 203 -6.12 7.06 21.83
C CYS A 203 -4.60 6.94 21.69
N ALA A 204 -4.06 5.84 22.20
CA ALA A 204 -2.72 5.41 21.81
C ALA A 204 -2.85 4.64 20.50
N GLY A 205 -1.96 4.92 19.54
CA GLY A 205 -1.84 4.14 18.29
C GLY A 205 -1.34 2.71 18.50
N VAL A 206 -1.14 2.30 19.76
CA VAL A 206 -0.79 0.94 20.19
C VAL A 206 -1.57 0.61 21.47
N GLY A 207 -2.13 -0.58 21.57
CA GLY A 207 -2.84 -1.03 22.77
C GLY A 207 -3.76 -2.24 22.60
N ASN A 208 -4.00 -2.67 21.36
CA ASN A 208 -4.68 -3.92 21.02
C ASN A 208 -3.86 -4.68 19.95
N SER A 209 -4.12 -5.97 19.80
CA SER A 209 -3.65 -6.74 18.65
C SER A 209 -4.71 -7.76 18.26
N GLU A 210 -4.77 -8.11 16.98
CA GLU A 210 -5.67 -9.13 16.45
C GLU A 210 -4.89 -10.14 15.60
N ASP A 211 -4.99 -11.41 15.97
CA ASP A 211 -4.38 -12.52 15.24
C ASP A 211 -5.29 -12.92 14.08
N ILE A 212 -4.76 -12.94 12.85
CA ILE A 212 -5.50 -13.19 11.63
C ILE A 212 -4.82 -14.27 10.80
N LEU A 213 -5.61 -15.20 10.29
CA LEU A 213 -5.19 -16.20 9.32
C LEU A 213 -5.59 -15.73 7.92
N VAL A 214 -4.59 -15.44 7.09
CA VAL A 214 -4.75 -14.98 5.71
C VAL A 214 -4.67 -16.19 4.79
N GLN A 215 -5.77 -16.51 4.12
CA GLN A 215 -5.81 -17.55 3.08
C GLN A 215 -5.24 -17.00 1.77
N LEU A 216 -4.30 -17.74 1.18
CA LEU A 216 -3.72 -17.44 -0.13
C LEU A 216 -4.50 -18.14 -1.25
N GLU A 217 -4.47 -17.57 -2.47
CA GLU A 217 -4.95 -18.22 -3.70
C GLU A 217 -4.04 -19.39 -4.12
N GLN A 218 -2.75 -19.35 -3.73
CA GLN A 218 -1.75 -20.37 -4.04
C GLN A 218 -0.84 -20.61 -2.82
N PRO A 219 -0.23 -21.81 -2.66
CA PRO A 219 0.77 -22.06 -1.62
C PRO A 219 1.90 -21.02 -1.65
N LEU A 220 2.40 -20.60 -0.49
CA LEU A 220 3.43 -19.55 -0.39
C LEU A 220 4.70 -19.93 -1.15
N GLY A 221 5.23 -21.13 -0.91
CA GLY A 221 6.45 -21.63 -1.54
C GLY A 221 7.66 -20.74 -1.24
N ASP A 222 8.42 -20.38 -2.27
CA ASP A 222 9.61 -19.52 -2.18
C ASP A 222 9.27 -18.00 -2.25
N ARG A 223 7.98 -17.62 -2.23
CA ARG A 223 7.55 -16.22 -2.38
C ARG A 223 7.79 -15.39 -1.11
N VAL A 224 8.19 -14.14 -1.29
CA VAL A 224 8.42 -13.19 -0.19
C VAL A 224 7.11 -12.58 0.28
N ILE A 225 6.88 -12.50 1.59
CA ILE A 225 5.73 -11.78 2.16
C ILE A 225 6.11 -10.31 2.40
N LEU A 226 5.24 -9.40 2.00
CA LEU A 226 5.41 -7.95 2.14
C LEU A 226 4.23 -7.30 2.88
N ASP A 227 4.53 -6.37 3.79
CA ASP A 227 3.58 -5.50 4.47
C ASP A 227 3.15 -4.34 3.56
N GLY A 228 1.94 -4.45 3.03
CA GLY A 228 1.31 -3.45 2.18
C GLY A 228 0.79 -2.21 2.91
N SER A 229 1.06 -2.04 4.21
CA SER A 229 0.88 -0.77 4.93
C SER A 229 2.04 0.21 4.71
N THR A 230 3.16 -0.26 4.14
CA THR A 230 4.39 0.53 3.88
C THR A 230 4.51 0.98 2.41
N ILE A 231 5.28 2.04 2.17
CA ILE A 231 5.54 2.60 0.84
C ILE A 231 7.06 2.72 0.61
N PRO A 232 7.64 2.02 -0.38
CA PRO A 232 7.07 0.83 -1.04
C PRO A 232 6.79 -0.29 -0.02
N ALA A 233 6.04 -1.32 -0.42
CA ALA A 233 5.78 -2.47 0.44
C ALA A 233 7.07 -3.24 0.77
N LYS A 234 7.34 -3.48 2.05
CA LYS A 234 8.59 -4.06 2.60
C LYS A 234 8.31 -5.35 3.37
N PRO A 235 9.31 -6.17 3.69
CA PRO A 235 9.14 -7.28 4.64
C PRO A 235 8.51 -6.77 5.96
N PRO A 236 7.68 -7.58 6.65
CA PRO A 236 7.20 -7.21 7.99
C PRO A 236 8.39 -7.09 8.94
N TRP A 237 8.32 -6.19 9.92
CA TRP A 237 9.46 -5.80 10.79
C TRP A 237 10.11 -6.95 11.57
N ASN A 238 9.42 -8.09 11.71
CA ASN A 238 9.90 -9.29 12.37
C ASN A 238 10.25 -10.42 11.38
N ALA A 239 10.39 -10.10 10.09
CA ALA A 239 10.86 -11.03 9.08
C ALA A 239 12.29 -11.52 9.42
N PRO A 240 12.59 -12.81 9.25
CA PRO A 240 13.93 -13.34 9.49
C PRO A 240 14.91 -12.86 8.42
N GLY A 241 15.54 -11.70 8.65
CA GLY A 241 16.53 -11.09 7.74
C GLY A 241 17.08 -9.73 8.17
N ASP A 242 16.34 -8.96 8.97
CA ASP A 242 16.61 -7.52 9.22
C ASP A 242 17.56 -7.21 10.40
N ASP A 243 18.19 -8.22 11.01
CA ASP A 243 19.30 -8.04 11.97
C ASP A 243 20.66 -7.79 11.24
N GLN A 244 20.77 -6.72 10.43
CA GLN A 244 22.01 -6.33 9.72
C GLN A 244 22.39 -4.85 9.89
#